data_AF-A0A7S1W1P2-F1
#
_entry.id   AF-A0A7S1W1P2-F1
#
_cell.length_a   1.000
_cell.length_b   1.000
_cell.length_c   1.000
_cell.angle_alpha   90.00
_cell.angle_beta   90.00
_cell.angle_gamma   90.00
#
_symmetry.space_group_name_H-M   'P 1'
#
loop_
_entity.id
_entity.type
_entity.pdbx_description
1 polymer ?
#
loop_
_entity_poly.entity_id
_entity_poly.type
_entity_poly.pdbx_seq_one_letter_code
_entity_poly.pdbx_strand_id
1 'polypeptide(L)'
;QDLAKAMLCGTRCDEDVIAIAVVLMLRYSKTTSTALTLRKMHRLFVTCLHVAIKAHSDRYFRNDAYAILAGVTLPELNLLEAALLEGLEWRCLVQREEAFAFINAPLTVAAATIPSVETYSPYCAA
;
A
#
# COMPACT_ATOMS: atom_id res chain seq x y z
N GLN A 1 6.10 -19.96 9.57
CA GLN A 1 4.99 -20.03 8.59
C GLN A 1 3.63 -19.77 9.25
N ASP A 2 3.49 -19.98 10.57
CA ASP A 2 2.22 -19.76 11.28
C ASP A 2 1.87 -18.29 11.54
N LEU A 3 2.85 -17.39 11.66
CA LEU A 3 2.62 -15.96 11.90
C LEU A 3 1.87 -15.28 10.74
N ALA A 4 2.27 -15.54 9.49
CA ALA A 4 1.62 -14.94 8.31
C ALA A 4 0.20 -15.48 8.09
N LYS A 5 -0.04 -16.77 8.36
CA LYS A 5 -1.39 -17.37 8.33
C LYS A 5 -2.27 -16.84 9.46
N ALA A 6 -1.73 -16.69 10.67
CA ALA A 6 -2.46 -16.10 11.80
C ALA A 6 -2.75 -14.61 11.58
N MET A 7 -1.86 -13.88 10.90
CA MET A 7 -2.08 -12.50 10.52
C MET A 7 -3.16 -12.41 9.45
N LEU A 8 -3.10 -13.17 8.35
CA LEU A 8 -4.18 -13.22 7.34
C LEU A 8 -5.53 -13.71 7.90
N CYS A 9 -5.53 -14.58 8.91
CA CYS A 9 -6.73 -15.09 9.55
C CYS A 9 -7.27 -14.14 10.64
N GLY A 10 -6.37 -13.37 11.28
CA GLY A 10 -6.68 -12.48 12.41
C GLY A 10 -6.94 -11.02 12.01
N THR A 11 -6.27 -10.53 10.95
CA THR A 11 -6.75 -9.39 10.17
C THR A 11 -7.75 -9.98 9.20
N ARG A 12 -9.05 -9.91 9.52
CA ARG A 12 -10.03 -9.84 8.45
C ARG A 12 -9.60 -8.64 7.62
N CYS A 13 -8.88 -8.88 6.52
CA CYS A 13 -8.68 -7.88 5.51
C CYS A 13 -10.05 -7.71 4.86
N ASP A 14 -10.95 -7.02 5.58
CA ASP A 14 -12.20 -6.56 5.03
C ASP A 14 -11.83 -5.81 3.75
N GLU A 15 -12.56 -6.04 2.66
CA GLU A 15 -12.25 -5.49 1.33
C GLU A 15 -11.99 -3.97 1.39
N ASP A 16 -12.62 -3.30 2.36
CA ASP A 16 -12.40 -1.93 2.77
C ASP A 16 -10.93 -1.57 3.01
N VAL A 17 -10.16 -2.38 3.72
CA VAL A 17 -8.76 -2.06 4.08
C VAL A 17 -7.88 -2.05 2.83
N ILE A 18 -8.13 -2.96 1.90
CA ILE A 18 -7.44 -3.00 0.61
C ILE A 18 -7.84 -1.78 -0.22
N ALA A 19 -9.13 -1.44 -0.26
CA ALA A 19 -9.64 -0.24 -0.93
C ALA A 19 -8.96 1.03 -0.40
N ILE A 20 -8.90 1.17 0.92
CA ILE A 20 -8.28 2.29 1.62
C ILE A 20 -6.79 2.38 1.30
N ALA A 21 -6.07 1.24 1.32
CA ALA A 21 -4.64 1.21 0.98
C ALA A 21 -4.38 1.74 -0.45
N VAL A 22 -5.24 1.41 -1.41
CA VAL A 22 -5.16 1.93 -2.79
C VAL A 22 -5.42 3.44 -2.84
N VAL A 23 -6.43 3.94 -2.11
CA VAL A 23 -6.69 5.38 -2.01
C VAL A 23 -5.50 6.13 -1.41
N LEU A 24 -4.89 5.60 -0.34
CA LEU A 24 -3.70 6.20 0.29
C LEU A 24 -2.51 6.23 -0.68
N MET A 25 -2.29 5.14 -1.43
CA MET A 25 -1.22 5.09 -2.44
C MET A 25 -1.41 6.16 -3.52
N LEU A 26 -2.65 6.37 -3.99
CA LEU A 26 -2.96 7.36 -5.02
C LEU A 26 -2.88 8.79 -4.49
N ARG A 27 -3.30 9.04 -3.24
CA ARG A 27 -3.10 10.33 -2.55
C ARG A 27 -1.60 10.65 -2.46
N TYR A 28 -0.80 9.71 -1.98
CA TYR A 28 0.65 9.89 -1.86
C TYR A 28 1.32 10.16 -3.21
N SER A 29 0.90 9.44 -4.25
CA SER A 29 1.40 9.66 -5.62
C SER A 29 1.07 11.06 -6.15
N LYS A 30 -0.13 11.58 -5.85
CA LYS A 30 -0.54 12.94 -6.24
C LYS A 30 0.25 14.01 -5.49
N THR A 31 0.49 13.84 -4.19
CA THR A 31 1.23 14.82 -3.38
C THR A 31 2.71 14.86 -3.75
N THR A 32 3.34 13.69 -3.94
CA THR A 32 4.80 13.60 -4.08
C THR A 32 5.29 13.74 -5.53
N SER A 33 4.38 13.69 -6.52
CA SER A 33 4.72 13.73 -7.96
C SER A 33 5.81 12.72 -8.39
N THR A 34 6.05 11.69 -7.59
CA THR A 34 7.07 10.66 -7.85
C THR A 34 6.59 9.67 -8.89
N ALA A 35 7.45 9.37 -9.87
CA ALA A 35 7.20 8.28 -10.81
C ALA A 35 7.12 6.92 -10.09
N LEU A 36 5.98 6.25 -10.20
CA LEU A 36 5.72 4.93 -9.64
C LEU A 36 6.39 3.84 -10.50
N THR A 37 7.63 3.49 -10.21
CA THR A 37 8.27 2.29 -10.77
C THR A 37 7.75 1.03 -10.06
N LEU A 38 7.63 -0.11 -10.76
CA LEU A 38 7.11 -1.39 -10.20
C LEU A 38 7.73 -1.77 -8.84
N ARG A 39 9.05 -1.61 -8.69
CA ARG A 39 9.78 -1.92 -7.44
C ARG A 39 9.45 -0.95 -6.30
N LYS A 40 9.17 0.32 -6.61
CA LYS A 40 8.75 1.33 -5.63
C LYS A 40 7.27 1.15 -5.27
N MET A 41 6.44 0.81 -6.25
CA MET A 41 5.01 0.58 -6.08
C MET A 41 4.73 -0.58 -5.13
N HIS A 42 5.41 -1.72 -5.25
CA HIS A 42 5.21 -2.84 -4.34
C HIS A 42 5.50 -2.45 -2.88
N ARG A 43 6.64 -1.79 -2.63
CA ARG A 43 7.05 -1.33 -1.30
C ARG A 43 6.11 -0.27 -0.74
N LEU A 44 5.71 0.67 -1.58
CA LEU A 44 4.73 1.70 -1.23
C LEU A 44 3.38 1.07 -0.89
N PHE A 45 2.87 0.16 -1.71
CA PHE A 45 1.59 -0.51 -1.50
C PHE A 45 1.56 -1.30 -0.19
N VAL A 46 2.60 -2.08 0.09
CA VAL A 46 2.71 -2.83 1.35
C VAL A 46 2.73 -1.88 2.56
N THR A 47 3.39 -0.72 2.44
CA THR A 47 3.42 0.31 3.49
C THR A 47 2.06 0.98 3.66
N CYS A 48 1.35 1.29 2.56
CA CYS A 48 0.00 1.81 2.58
C CYS A 48 -0.98 0.82 3.22
N LEU A 49 -0.84 -0.47 2.93
CA LEU A 49 -1.65 -1.52 3.54
C LEU A 49 -1.40 -1.61 5.05
N HIS A 50 -0.14 -1.55 5.47
CA HIS A 50 0.26 -1.53 6.88
C HIS A 50 -0.36 -0.34 7.63
N VAL A 51 -0.26 0.87 7.07
CA VAL A 51 -0.87 2.08 7.66
C VAL A 51 -2.40 2.01 7.65
N ALA A 52 -3.01 1.49 6.58
CA ALA A 52 -4.46 1.33 6.50
C ALA A 52 -4.98 0.39 7.60
N ILE A 53 -4.31 -0.75 7.83
CA ILE A 53 -4.67 -1.66 8.93
C ILE A 53 -4.55 -0.94 10.28
N LYS A 54 -3.45 -0.21 10.53
CA LYS A 54 -3.26 0.51 11.79
C LYS A 54 -4.26 1.65 12.00
N ALA A 55 -4.72 2.30 10.93
CA ALA A 55 -5.63 3.44 11.01
C ALA A 55 -7.12 3.01 11.08
N HIS A 56 -7.48 1.86 10.51
CA HIS A 56 -8.88 1.45 10.33
C HIS A 56 -9.25 0.14 11.04
N SER A 57 -8.28 -0.60 11.59
CA SER A 57 -8.55 -1.81 12.36
C SER A 57 -8.19 -1.63 13.83
N ASP A 58 -9.15 -1.93 14.71
CA ASP A 58 -8.93 -1.90 16.17
C ASP A 58 -7.93 -2.98 16.64
N ARG A 59 -7.73 -4.02 15.83
CA ARG A 59 -6.78 -5.11 16.09
C ARG A 59 -5.63 -5.04 15.09
N TYR A 60 -4.50 -4.51 15.54
CA TYR A 60 -3.27 -4.44 14.76
C TYR A 60 -2.12 -5.12 15.52
N PHE A 61 -1.13 -5.62 14.78
CA PHE A 61 0.06 -6.23 15.34
C PHE A 61 1.20 -5.20 15.49
N ARG A 62 2.28 -5.62 16.15
CA ARG A 62 3.50 -4.84 16.25
C ARG A 62 4.19 -4.72 14.88
N ASN A 63 4.92 -3.63 14.65
CA ASN A 63 5.62 -3.36 13.39
C ASN A 63 6.66 -4.45 13.03
N ASP A 64 7.20 -5.18 14.00
CA ASP A 64 8.12 -6.30 13.80
C ASP A 64 7.48 -7.46 13.01
N ALA A 65 6.24 -7.81 13.33
CA ALA A 65 5.48 -8.85 12.63
C ALA A 65 5.19 -8.45 11.17
N TYR A 66 4.86 -7.17 10.94
CA TYR A 66 4.63 -6.64 9.60
C TYR A 66 5.91 -6.56 8.77
N ALA A 67 7.05 -6.23 9.38
CA ALA A 67 8.33 -6.19 8.68
C ALA A 67 8.72 -7.58 8.14
N ILE A 68 8.49 -8.63 8.94
CA ILE A 68 8.69 -10.03 8.53
C ILE A 68 7.75 -10.39 7.37
N LEU A 69 6.48 -9.99 7.42
CA LEU A 69 5.50 -10.27 6.36
C LEU A 69 5.86 -9.54 5.06
N ALA A 70 6.27 -8.27 5.16
CA ALA A 70 6.65 -7.42 4.05
C ALA A 70 8.01 -7.77 3.45
N GLY A 71 8.80 -8.63 4.10
CA GLY A 71 10.16 -8.99 3.67
C GLY A 71 11.14 -7.83 3.74
N VAL A 72 10.90 -6.87 4.63
CA VAL A 72 11.75 -5.68 4.85
C VAL A 72 12.29 -5.68 6.29
N THR A 73 13.35 -4.93 6.53
CA THR A 73 13.85 -4.78 7.90
C THR A 73 12.92 -3.88 8.72
N LEU A 74 12.84 -4.09 10.05
CA LEU A 74 12.02 -3.23 10.92
C LEU A 74 12.37 -1.73 10.82
N PRO A 75 13.65 -1.32 10.81
CA PRO A 75 14.01 0.09 10.63
C PRO A 75 13.55 0.65 9.29
N GLU A 76 13.66 -0.16 8.23
CA GLU A 76 13.21 0.20 6.89
C GLU A 76 11.68 0.36 6.83
N LEU A 77 10.92 -0.55 7.46
CA LEU A 77 9.47 -0.43 7.55
C LEU A 77 9.06 0.85 8.28
N ASN A 78 9.70 1.14 9.42
CA ASN A 78 9.41 2.35 10.20
C ASN A 78 9.74 3.62 9.42
N LEU A 79 10.84 3.62 8.65
CA LEU A 79 11.20 4.75 7.78
C LEU A 79 10.18 4.96 6.67
N LEU A 80 9.74 3.87 6.03
CA LEU A 80 8.71 3.92 4.98
C LEU A 80 7.37 4.38 5.54
N GLU A 81 6.99 3.90 6.73
CA GLU A 81 5.78 4.33 7.44
C GLU A 81 5.83 5.84 7.73
N ALA A 82 6.94 6.34 8.29
CA ALA A 82 7.11 7.76 8.58
C ALA A 82 7.05 8.62 7.30
N ALA A 83 7.77 8.24 6.24
CA ALA A 83 7.77 8.96 4.98
C ALA A 83 6.38 9.01 4.32
N LEU A 84 5.62 7.90 4.42
CA LEU A 84 4.25 7.85 3.92
C LEU A 84 3.33 8.79 4.73
N LEU A 85 3.42 8.77 6.06
CA LEU A 85 2.62 9.63 6.93
C LEU A 85 2.91 11.12 6.69
N GLU A 86 4.19 11.47 6.51
CA GLU A 86 4.61 12.83 6.15
C GLU A 86 4.06 13.25 4.78
N GLY A 87 4.21 12.40 3.75
CA GLY A 87 3.68 12.69 2.40
C GLY A 87 2.16 12.72 2.31
N LEU A 88 1.45 12.13 3.29
CA LEU A 88 0.00 12.21 3.42
C LEU A 88 -0.47 13.35 4.33
N GLU A 89 0.43 14.12 4.92
CA GLU A 89 0.12 15.12 5.95
C GLU A 89 -0.76 14.51 7.07
N TRP A 90 -0.48 13.26 7.45
CA TRP A 90 -1.23 12.49 8.44
C TRP A 90 -2.71 12.24 8.11
N ARG A 91 -3.15 12.49 6.87
CA ARG A 91 -4.54 12.26 6.40
C ARG A 91 -4.80 10.80 6.00
N CYS A 92 -4.70 9.90 6.98
CA CYS A 92 -4.83 8.44 6.78
C CYS A 92 -6.25 7.91 6.93
N LEU A 93 -7.15 8.70 7.53
CA LEU A 93 -8.55 8.37 7.63
C LEU A 93 -9.23 8.57 6.27
N VAL A 94 -9.76 7.48 5.74
CA VAL A 94 -10.55 7.42 4.50
C VAL A 94 -11.92 6.88 4.91
N GLN A 95 -12.98 7.60 4.58
CA GLN A 95 -14.32 7.11 4.84
C GLN A 95 -14.63 5.94 3.91
N ARG A 96 -15.42 4.97 4.37
CA ARG A 96 -15.79 3.80 3.57
C ARG A 96 -16.43 4.23 2.25
N GLU A 97 -17.31 5.22 2.30
CA GLU A 97 -17.98 5.80 1.14
C GLU A 97 -16.99 6.36 0.11
N GLU A 98 -15.92 7.00 0.58
CA GLU A 98 -14.86 7.52 -0.28
C GLU A 98 -14.07 6.39 -0.94
N ALA A 99 -13.74 5.33 -0.20
CA ALA A 99 -13.05 4.16 -0.72
C ALA A 99 -13.90 3.40 -1.77
N PHE A 100 -15.19 3.21 -1.50
CA PHE A 100 -16.13 2.61 -2.45
C PHE A 100 -16.34 3.47 -3.69
N ALA A 101 -16.43 4.80 -3.54
CA ALA A 101 -16.51 5.71 -4.67
C ALA A 101 -15.25 5.61 -5.55
N PHE A 102 -14.08 5.41 -4.95
CA PHE A 102 -12.84 5.26 -5.69
C PHE A 102 -12.78 3.96 -6.51
N ILE A 103 -13.24 2.83 -5.93
CA ILE A 103 -13.30 1.54 -6.63
C ILE A 103 -14.31 1.57 -7.78
N ASN A 104 -15.47 2.20 -7.55
CA ASN A 104 -16.55 2.26 -8.54
C ASN A 104 -16.41 3.41 -9.54
N ALA A 105 -15.47 4.34 -9.32
CA ALA A 105 -15.18 5.39 -10.27
C ALA A 105 -14.63 4.75 -11.56
N PRO A 106 -15.18 5.08 -12.75
CA PRO A 106 -14.59 4.64 -14.00
C PRO A 106 -13.13 5.12 -14.05
N LEU A 107 -12.22 4.23 -14.46
CA LEU A 107 -10.77 4.43 -14.59
C LEU A 107 -10.36 5.56 -15.57
N THR A 108 -11.27 6.46 -15.93
CA THR A 108 -11.10 7.59 -16.86
C THR A 108 -10.01 8.59 -16.44
N VAL A 109 -9.43 8.48 -15.24
CA VAL A 109 -8.29 9.33 -14.79
C VAL A 109 -6.93 8.62 -14.94
N ALA A 110 -6.87 7.36 -15.38
CA ALA A 110 -5.62 6.61 -15.60
C ALA A 110 -4.96 6.89 -16.97
N ALA A 111 -5.33 8.00 -17.64
CA ALA A 111 -4.57 8.53 -18.78
C ALA A 111 -3.33 9.35 -18.34
N ALA A 112 -3.13 9.57 -17.04
CA ALA A 112 -1.90 10.16 -16.52
C ALA A 112 -0.80 9.08 -16.36
N THR A 113 -0.11 8.82 -17.46
CA THR A 113 1.26 8.28 -17.55
C THR A 113 1.53 7.02 -16.71
N ILE A 114 0.98 5.88 -17.14
CA ILE A 114 1.75 4.64 -17.08
C ILE A 114 2.68 4.74 -18.30
N PRO A 115 3.99 5.04 -18.17
CA PRO A 115 4.89 4.81 -19.29
C PRO A 115 4.75 3.32 -19.62
N SER A 116 4.48 3.03 -20.89
CA SER A 116 4.44 1.70 -21.47
C SER A 116 5.33 0.74 -20.69
N VAL A 117 4.72 -0.29 -20.08
CA VAL A 117 5.44 -1.42 -19.52
C VAL A 117 6.23 -2.03 -20.67
N GLU A 118 7.48 -1.63 -20.84
CA GLU A 118 8.44 -2.42 -21.59
C GLU A 118 8.60 -3.72 -20.81
N THR A 119 8.11 -4.79 -21.41
CA THR A 119 8.33 -6.18 -21.03
C THR A 119 9.81 -6.44 -20.78
N TYR A 120 10.23 -6.35 -19.51
CA TYR A 120 11.51 -6.92 -19.08
C TYR A 120 11.25 -8.37 -18.65
N SER A 121 11.37 -9.28 -19.61
CA SER A 121 11.45 -10.72 -19.39
C SER A 121 12.86 -11.07 -18.90
N PRO A 122 13.07 -11.58 -17.68
CA PRO A 122 14.42 -11.85 -17.17
C PRO A 122 14.96 -13.24 -17.54
N TYR A 123 14.34 -13.99 -18.46
CA TYR A 123 14.68 -15.40 -18.71
C TYR A 123 15.04 -15.81 -20.16
N CYS A 124 15.26 -14.88 -21.09
CA CYS A 124 15.76 -15.23 -22.43
C CYS A 124 17.07 -14.51 -22.76
N ALA A 125 18.15 -14.92 -22.10
CA ALA A 125 19.52 -14.74 -22.60
C ALA A 125 20.44 -15.76 -21.92
N ALA A 126 20.54 -16.96 -22.51
CA ALA A 126 21.64 -17.90 -22.36
C ALA A 126 21.76 -18.70 -23.66
#